data_AF-F9CX42-F1
#
_entry.id   AF-F9CX42-F1
#
_cell.length_a   1.000
_cell.length_b   1.000
_cell.length_c   1.000
_cell.angle_alpha   90.00
_cell.angle_beta   90.00
_cell.angle_gamma   90.00
#
_symmetry.space_group_name_H-M   'P 1'
#
loop_
_entity.id
_entity.type
_entity.pdbx_description
1 polymer ?
#
loop_
_entity_poly.entity_id
_entity_poly.type
_entity_poly.pdbx_seq_one_letter_code
_entity_poly.pdbx_strand_id
1 'polypeptide(L)'
;MFGRKPSGSKSKPDSKFPHAGGISSFLKKESDTNEELTPNANFEPDLPRPSTSKSVNLIQEVQKLDDKTIKPFIDYTKGHIYYPILSKIGEPHDNVLYLDDLVSDGILAKHIYEKLIVCPLHPTVFSSSMRLYCPKCHSMNVEKLNLFEHKKCGYIAESKKFDFSNTAHSICPSCMKEIKNFDKEIRVPAMWYQCEDCIEKFDNAVIKLHCRNHDHDFDTNSGKFITTFCYKLKNSDISNVSDTTQIKDELMKLLNGFNFSAELNARVKGKSGNVHEIPIFGKSKSNDDSILIFIKNQSSGVDESDMNSVLIPKLDIDPKNTFFVTVSDVKDGVESLATHYGINLISDPDFSKIISRVEEFVSVWYANIGGRK
;
A
#
# COMPACT_ATOMS: atom_id res chain seq x y z
N MET A 1 65.44 -12.20 -1.60
CA MET A 1 66.57 -11.40 -1.05
C MET A 1 66.29 -9.96 -1.41
N PHE A 2 66.01 -8.96 -0.58
CA PHE A 2 65.93 -8.69 0.86
C PHE A 2 64.72 -7.72 0.99
N GLY A 3 63.78 -7.76 1.93
CA GLY A 3 63.89 -8.01 3.36
C GLY A 3 64.06 -6.69 4.13
N ARG A 4 62.99 -5.91 4.37
CA ARG A 4 62.92 -4.95 5.49
C ARG A 4 61.55 -4.94 6.16
N LYS A 5 61.61 -5.13 7.47
CA LYS A 5 60.55 -5.25 8.48
C LYS A 5 59.91 -3.90 8.86
N PRO A 6 58.75 -3.92 9.55
CA PRO A 6 57.99 -2.74 9.93
C PRO A 6 58.49 -2.10 11.24
N SER A 7 58.41 -0.78 11.33
CA SER A 7 58.62 -0.02 12.57
C SER A 7 57.27 0.38 13.18
N GLY A 8 56.97 -0.18 14.34
CA GLY A 8 55.93 0.37 15.22
C GLY A 8 56.50 1.43 16.15
N SER A 9 55.66 2.38 16.54
CA SER A 9 55.81 3.12 17.79
C SER A 9 54.44 3.54 18.31
N LYS A 10 54.17 3.11 19.54
CA LYS A 10 53.03 3.41 20.40
C LYS A 10 53.09 4.86 20.89
N SER A 11 51.93 5.48 21.10
CA SER A 11 51.71 6.43 22.20
C SER A 11 50.22 6.57 22.52
N LYS A 12 49.85 6.12 23.74
CA LYS A 12 48.64 6.51 24.49
C LYS A 12 48.82 7.94 25.03
N PRO A 13 47.72 8.58 25.46
CA PRO A 13 47.53 8.85 26.89
C PRO A 13 46.09 8.46 27.33
N ASP A 14 45.89 7.69 28.39
CA ASP A 14 45.92 8.07 29.82
C ASP A 14 44.97 9.22 30.18
N SER A 15 43.77 8.87 30.66
CA SER A 15 43.17 9.53 31.82
C SER A 15 42.26 8.57 32.59
N LYS A 16 42.56 8.47 33.88
CA LYS A 16 41.97 7.59 34.89
C LYS A 16 40.65 8.16 35.39
N PHE A 17 39.73 7.27 35.75
CA PHE A 17 38.65 7.50 36.70
C PHE A 17 39.18 8.05 38.04
N PRO A 18 38.30 8.68 38.84
CA PRO A 18 38.09 8.12 40.17
C PRO A 18 36.62 7.90 40.53
N HIS A 19 36.49 7.01 41.49
CA HIS A 19 35.32 6.31 41.99
C HIS A 19 34.67 7.04 43.19
N ALA A 20 33.39 6.71 43.40
CA ALA A 20 32.73 6.45 44.69
C ALA A 20 32.23 7.62 45.55
N GLY A 21 30.98 7.45 46.02
CA GLY A 21 30.37 8.25 47.08
C GLY A 21 28.87 8.02 47.16
N GLY A 22 28.45 6.85 47.65
CA GLY A 22 27.04 6.59 47.98
C GLY A 22 26.63 7.30 49.26
N ILE A 23 25.40 7.78 49.34
CA ILE A 23 24.73 8.13 50.60
C ILE A 23 23.26 7.73 50.48
N SER A 24 22.92 6.63 51.15
CA SER A 24 21.57 6.39 51.66
C SER A 24 21.58 6.79 53.12
N SER A 25 20.66 7.66 53.52
CA SER A 25 20.08 7.75 54.88
C SER A 25 19.43 9.11 55.08
N PHE A 26 18.10 9.18 55.12
CA PHE A 26 17.39 10.00 56.10
C PHE A 26 16.02 9.35 56.35
N LEU A 27 15.94 8.65 57.48
CA LEU A 27 14.74 8.20 58.16
C LEU A 27 14.62 8.99 59.47
N LYS A 28 13.43 9.53 59.75
CA LYS A 28 12.79 9.68 61.08
C LYS A 28 11.34 10.11 60.82
N LYS A 29 10.34 9.25 61.10
CA LYS A 29 9.53 9.13 62.36
C LYS A 29 8.68 10.39 62.58
N GLU A 30 7.36 10.38 62.72
CA GLU A 30 6.35 9.58 63.48
C GLU A 30 4.95 9.93 62.85
N SER A 31 3.79 9.31 63.06
CA SER A 31 3.19 8.42 64.06
C SER A 31 1.88 7.85 63.49
N ASP A 32 1.47 6.68 63.99
CA ASP A 32 0.21 5.99 63.75
C ASP A 32 -1.04 6.80 64.14
N THR A 33 -2.09 6.74 63.31
CA THR A 33 -3.48 6.60 63.77
C THR A 33 -4.25 5.74 62.76
N ASN A 34 -4.74 4.60 63.23
CA ASN A 34 -5.66 3.70 62.52
C ASN A 34 -7.01 4.41 62.28
N GLU A 35 -7.47 4.42 61.03
CA GLU A 35 -8.90 4.47 60.72
C GLU A 35 -9.19 3.53 59.53
N GLU A 36 -10.07 2.57 59.78
CA GLU A 36 -10.61 1.58 58.85
C GLU A 36 -11.33 2.25 57.67
N LEU A 37 -10.88 1.99 56.44
CA LEU A 37 -11.62 2.33 55.23
C LEU A 37 -11.58 1.15 54.24
N THR A 38 -12.78 0.80 53.78
CA THR A 38 -13.18 -0.27 52.87
C THR A 38 -12.50 -0.22 51.49
N PRO A 39 -12.54 -1.31 50.69
CA PRO A 39 -11.87 -1.34 49.40
C PRO A 39 -12.59 -0.43 48.40
N ASN A 40 -11.93 0.65 48.00
CA ASN A 40 -12.37 1.51 46.90
C ASN A 40 -12.34 0.70 45.60
N ALA A 41 -13.54 0.51 45.02
CA ALA A 41 -13.71 0.12 43.64
C ALA A 41 -13.08 1.17 42.72
N ASN A 42 -12.24 0.72 41.79
CA ASN A 42 -11.72 1.54 40.71
C ASN A 42 -12.89 2.05 39.87
N PHE A 43 -13.24 3.33 40.03
CA PHE A 43 -14.06 4.07 39.08
C PHE A 43 -13.16 4.48 37.90
N GLU A 44 -13.25 3.74 36.79
CA GLU A 44 -12.98 4.34 35.49
C GLU A 44 -14.10 5.34 35.18
N PRO A 45 -13.80 6.55 34.66
CA PRO A 45 -14.85 7.45 34.19
C PRO A 45 -15.54 6.80 32.99
N ASP A 46 -16.81 6.47 33.17
CA ASP A 46 -17.68 5.93 32.12
C ASP A 46 -17.85 7.01 31.04
N LEU A 47 -17.05 6.92 29.98
CA LEU A 47 -17.13 7.83 28.84
C LEU A 47 -18.43 7.55 28.08
N PRO A 48 -19.12 8.59 27.56
CA PRO A 48 -20.41 8.42 26.92
C PRO A 48 -20.29 7.54 25.68
N ARG A 49 -20.91 6.36 25.70
CA ARG A 49 -21.03 5.51 24.52
C ARG A 49 -21.71 6.26 23.37
N PRO A 50 -21.39 5.95 22.10
CA PRO A 50 -22.05 6.53 20.96
C PRO A 50 -23.58 6.46 21.09
N SER A 51 -24.27 7.60 20.91
CA SER A 51 -25.73 7.57 20.81
C SER A 51 -26.12 6.69 19.62
N THR A 52 -26.99 5.71 19.87
CA THR A 52 -27.48 4.78 18.84
C THR A 52 -28.10 5.52 17.65
N SER A 53 -28.77 6.66 17.89
CA SER A 53 -29.35 7.48 16.82
C SER A 53 -28.30 8.18 15.95
N LYS A 54 -27.22 8.69 16.55
CA LYS A 54 -26.13 9.35 15.81
C LYS A 54 -25.30 8.35 15.01
N SER A 55 -25.11 7.15 15.54
CA SER A 55 -24.39 6.07 14.86
C SER A 55 -25.12 5.61 13.61
N VAL A 56 -26.44 5.46 13.67
CA VAL A 56 -27.29 5.16 12.51
C VAL A 56 -27.21 6.27 11.46
N ASN A 57 -27.29 7.54 11.87
CA ASN A 57 -27.17 8.66 10.94
C ASN A 57 -25.79 8.71 10.27
N LEU A 58 -24.72 8.37 11.00
CA LEU A 58 -23.38 8.31 10.43
C LEU A 58 -23.31 7.24 9.35
N ILE A 59 -23.83 6.04 9.63
CA ILE A 59 -23.86 4.94 8.66
C ILE A 59 -24.60 5.38 7.39
N GLN A 60 -25.74 6.05 7.51
CA GLN A 60 -26.49 6.57 6.36
C GLN A 60 -25.71 7.62 5.56
N GLU A 61 -24.99 8.53 6.23
CA GLU A 61 -24.14 9.51 5.54
C GLU A 61 -22.96 8.85 4.83
N VAL A 62 -22.37 7.81 5.42
CA VAL A 62 -21.25 7.07 4.82
C VAL A 62 -21.72 6.23 3.64
N GLN A 63 -22.92 5.66 3.68
CA GLN A 63 -23.52 4.92 2.56
C GLN A 63 -23.74 5.76 1.31
N LYS A 64 -23.83 7.10 1.45
CA LYS A 64 -23.94 8.04 0.32
C LYS A 64 -22.59 8.32 -0.36
N LEU A 65 -21.47 7.88 0.21
CA LEU A 65 -20.14 8.05 -0.37
C LEU A 65 -19.81 6.86 -1.29
N ASP A 66 -19.21 7.13 -2.45
CA ASP A 66 -18.91 6.11 -3.47
C ASP A 66 -18.02 4.97 -2.94
N ASP A 67 -16.96 5.31 -2.21
CA ASP A 67 -16.04 4.33 -1.59
C ASP A 67 -16.44 3.97 -0.15
N LYS A 68 -17.57 4.52 0.33
CA LYS A 68 -18.13 4.32 1.67
C LYS A 68 -17.07 4.47 2.78
N THR A 69 -16.14 5.40 2.58
CA THR A 69 -14.98 5.64 3.45
C THR A 69 -15.03 7.05 4.02
N ILE A 70 -14.97 7.13 5.35
CA ILE A 70 -14.75 8.37 6.10
C ILE A 70 -13.27 8.74 5.98
N LYS A 71 -12.97 9.73 5.14
CA LYS A 71 -11.62 10.27 4.97
C LYS A 71 -11.36 11.43 5.92
N PRO A 72 -10.14 11.56 6.45
CA PRO A 72 -9.74 12.74 7.20
C PRO A 72 -9.59 13.93 6.25
N PHE A 73 -9.90 15.12 6.75
CA PHE A 73 -9.36 16.37 6.25
C PHE A 73 -8.13 16.73 7.07
N ILE A 74 -7.05 17.08 6.39
CA ILE A 74 -5.76 17.42 7.00
C ILE A 74 -5.47 18.90 6.69
N ASP A 75 -5.50 19.75 7.73
CA ASP A 75 -4.99 21.12 7.62
C ASP A 75 -3.47 21.08 7.80
N TYR A 76 -2.73 21.11 6.69
CA TYR A 76 -1.27 21.05 6.73
C TYR A 76 -0.62 22.24 7.45
N THR A 77 -1.30 23.39 7.45
CA THR A 77 -0.75 24.64 8.00
C THR A 77 -0.88 24.66 9.51
N LYS A 78 -2.06 24.27 10.03
CA LYS A 78 -2.35 24.23 11.47
C LYS A 78 -2.01 22.89 12.11
N GLY A 79 -1.79 21.85 11.32
CA GLY A 79 -1.56 20.49 11.79
C GLY A 79 -2.79 19.84 12.43
N HIS A 80 -3.99 20.23 11.98
CA HIS A 80 -5.24 19.71 12.52
C HIS A 80 -5.77 18.60 11.60
N ILE A 81 -6.31 17.55 12.22
CA ILE A 81 -6.97 16.44 11.53
C ILE A 81 -8.40 16.40 12.01
N TYR A 82 -9.36 16.40 11.09
CA TYR A 82 -10.77 16.27 11.44
C TYR A 82 -11.53 15.54 10.34
N TYR A 83 -12.72 15.07 10.67
CA TYR A 83 -13.60 14.26 9.83
C TYR A 83 -14.87 15.07 9.55
N PRO A 84 -14.94 15.76 8.40
CA PRO A 84 -16.06 16.65 8.08
C PRO A 84 -17.43 15.97 8.20
N ILE A 85 -17.53 14.68 7.92
CA ILE A 85 -18.78 13.92 7.99
C ILE A 85 -19.42 13.90 9.38
N LEU A 86 -18.64 14.00 10.46
CA LEU A 86 -19.16 14.00 11.84
C LEU A 86 -20.05 15.22 12.12
N SER A 87 -19.76 16.36 11.50
CA SER A 87 -20.60 17.55 11.62
C SER A 87 -22.04 17.33 11.13
N LYS A 88 -22.24 16.43 10.15
CA LYS A 88 -23.56 16.12 9.59
C LYS A 88 -24.47 15.38 10.57
N ILE A 89 -23.89 14.71 11.57
CA ILE A 89 -24.62 13.97 12.61
C ILE A 89 -24.66 14.72 13.95
N GLY A 90 -24.18 15.97 13.97
CA GLY A 90 -24.07 16.76 15.20
C GLY A 90 -23.01 16.23 16.16
N GLU A 91 -21.96 15.58 15.64
CA GLU A 91 -20.74 15.25 16.38
C GLU A 91 -19.61 16.26 16.04
N PRO A 92 -18.74 16.60 17.01
CA PRO A 92 -17.55 17.40 16.72
C PRO A 92 -16.69 16.74 15.65
N HIS A 93 -16.23 17.51 14.67
CA HIS A 93 -15.43 17.01 13.55
C HIS A 93 -14.08 16.40 13.95
N ASP A 94 -13.54 16.76 15.11
CA ASP A 94 -12.29 16.23 15.67
C ASP A 94 -12.51 15.09 16.68
N ASN A 95 -13.76 14.61 16.85
CA ASN A 95 -14.09 13.52 17.76
C ASN A 95 -13.65 12.15 17.22
N VAL A 96 -12.35 11.89 17.26
CA VAL A 96 -11.76 10.62 16.79
C VAL A 96 -12.22 9.43 17.65
N LEU A 97 -12.44 9.65 18.95
CA LEU A 97 -12.88 8.60 19.89
C LEU A 97 -14.21 7.99 19.45
N TYR A 98 -15.16 8.82 18.99
CA TYR A 98 -16.43 8.33 18.46
C TYR A 98 -16.27 7.35 17.29
N LEU A 99 -15.28 7.59 16.41
CA LEU A 99 -14.99 6.68 15.29
C LEU A 99 -14.29 5.40 15.78
N ASP A 100 -13.41 5.51 16.78
CA ASP A 100 -12.71 4.37 17.39
C ASP A 100 -13.66 3.46 18.20
N ASP A 101 -14.69 4.02 18.83
CA ASP A 101 -15.76 3.26 19.49
C ASP A 101 -16.54 2.43 18.46
N LEU A 102 -16.91 3.02 17.32
CA LEU A 102 -17.57 2.30 16.23
C LEU A 102 -16.68 1.24 15.58
N VAL A 103 -15.36 1.37 15.66
CA VAL A 103 -14.41 0.30 15.27
C VAL A 103 -14.47 -0.83 16.30
N SER A 104 -14.48 -0.50 17.60
CA SER A 104 -14.57 -1.46 18.70
C SER A 104 -15.88 -2.25 18.68
N ASP A 105 -16.98 -1.58 18.31
CA ASP A 105 -18.31 -2.18 18.10
C ASP A 105 -18.40 -3.00 16.79
N GLY A 106 -17.34 -3.01 15.98
CA GLY A 106 -17.29 -3.75 14.73
C GLY A 106 -18.13 -3.14 13.60
N ILE A 107 -18.57 -1.90 13.73
CA ILE A 107 -19.33 -1.17 12.69
C ILE A 107 -18.37 -0.59 11.65
N LEU A 108 -17.21 -0.09 12.08
CA LEU A 108 -16.16 0.48 11.24
C LEU A 108 -14.90 -0.41 11.24
N ALA A 109 -14.10 -0.28 10.18
CA ALA A 109 -12.74 -0.75 10.06
C ALA A 109 -11.81 0.46 9.93
N LYS A 110 -10.72 0.47 10.72
CA LYS A 110 -9.72 1.55 10.73
C LYS A 110 -8.56 1.19 9.81
N HIS A 111 -8.23 2.07 8.89
CA HIS A 111 -7.11 1.91 7.96
C HIS A 111 -6.19 3.12 7.98
N ILE A 112 -4.92 2.92 7.66
CA ILE A 112 -3.98 4.04 7.47
C ILE A 112 -4.39 4.78 6.20
N TYR A 113 -4.63 6.09 6.33
CA TYR A 113 -4.88 6.97 5.20
C TYR A 113 -3.55 7.50 4.63
N GLU A 114 -2.72 8.09 5.49
CA GLU A 114 -1.43 8.65 5.11
C GLU A 114 -0.44 8.64 6.28
N LYS A 115 0.86 8.62 5.98
CA LYS A 115 1.92 8.92 6.95
C LYS A 115 2.63 10.20 6.57
N LEU A 116 2.38 11.26 7.33
CA LEU A 116 2.98 12.58 7.13
C LEU A 116 4.37 12.61 7.75
N ILE A 117 5.36 13.07 6.99
CA ILE A 117 6.69 13.37 7.54
C ILE A 117 6.67 14.82 8.03
N VAL A 118 6.92 15.01 9.32
CA VAL A 118 6.84 16.30 9.99
C VAL A 118 8.19 16.66 10.62
N CYS A 119 8.36 17.96 10.86
CA CYS A 119 9.55 18.47 11.53
C CYS A 119 9.71 17.82 12.92
N PRO A 120 10.89 17.29 13.27
CA PRO A 120 11.10 16.66 14.57
C PRO A 120 10.96 17.62 15.76
N LEU A 121 11.25 18.91 15.54
CA LEU A 121 11.13 19.98 16.53
C LEU A 121 9.71 20.55 16.62
N HIS A 122 8.93 20.46 15.53
CA HIS A 122 7.58 21.03 15.43
C HIS A 122 6.57 19.97 14.91
N PRO A 123 6.36 18.86 15.64
CA PRO A 123 5.57 17.73 15.16
C PRO A 123 4.07 18.03 15.03
N THR A 124 3.60 19.14 15.61
CA THR A 124 2.22 19.61 15.52
C THR A 124 1.93 20.43 14.26
N VAL A 125 2.93 20.63 13.39
CA VAL A 125 2.78 21.34 12.11
C VAL A 125 3.10 20.36 10.98
N PHE A 126 2.17 20.20 10.03
CA PHE A 126 2.32 19.22 8.95
C PHE A 126 2.82 19.84 7.64
N SER A 127 3.20 21.12 7.68
CA SER A 127 3.67 21.90 6.53
C SER A 127 5.17 21.66 6.28
N SER A 128 5.49 20.48 5.76
CA SER A 128 6.84 20.11 5.32
C SER A 128 6.92 20.01 3.80
N SER A 129 7.96 20.57 3.19
CA SER A 129 8.21 20.44 1.75
C SER A 129 9.64 20.01 1.47
N MET A 130 9.85 19.25 0.40
CA MET A 130 11.18 18.88 -0.07
C MET A 130 11.91 20.09 -0.67
N ARG A 131 13.21 20.22 -0.37
CA ARG A 131 14.14 21.13 -1.04
C ARG A 131 15.36 20.37 -1.54
N LEU A 132 15.87 20.78 -2.70
CA LEU A 132 17.10 20.27 -3.28
C LEU A 132 18.21 21.30 -3.09
N TYR A 133 19.40 20.82 -2.76
CA TYR A 133 20.57 21.66 -2.55
C TYR A 133 21.75 21.17 -3.38
N CYS A 134 22.54 22.14 -3.85
CA CYS A 134 23.81 21.86 -4.51
C CYS A 134 24.78 21.19 -3.52
N PRO A 135 25.40 20.04 -3.87
CA PRO A 135 26.37 19.38 -3.00
C PRO A 135 27.66 20.18 -2.82
N LYS A 136 27.98 21.10 -3.73
CA LYS A 136 29.22 21.89 -3.71
C LYS A 136 29.10 23.18 -2.89
N CYS A 137 28.06 23.98 -3.13
CA CYS A 137 27.89 25.28 -2.49
C CYS A 137 26.71 25.37 -1.53
N HIS A 138 25.91 24.31 -1.40
CA HIS A 138 24.69 24.27 -0.57
C HIS A 138 23.62 25.31 -0.92
N SER A 139 23.65 25.88 -2.13
CA SER A 139 22.55 26.70 -2.63
C SER A 139 21.32 25.86 -3.00
N MET A 140 20.13 26.41 -2.78
CA MET A 140 18.85 25.85 -3.25
C MET A 140 18.52 26.20 -4.71
N ASN A 141 19.33 27.07 -5.35
CA ASN A 141 19.14 27.50 -6.73
C ASN A 141 19.62 26.40 -7.70
N VAL A 142 18.84 25.32 -7.77
CA VAL A 142 19.16 24.09 -8.50
C VAL A 142 18.08 23.81 -9.53
N GLU A 143 18.50 23.70 -10.79
CA GLU A 143 17.64 23.41 -11.93
C GLU A 143 17.85 22.00 -12.47
N LYS A 144 16.79 21.41 -13.04
CA LYS A 144 16.90 20.11 -13.71
C LYS A 144 17.64 20.26 -15.03
N LEU A 145 18.61 19.39 -15.25
CA LEU A 145 19.40 19.30 -16.47
C LEU A 145 19.16 17.92 -17.11
N ASN A 146 18.25 17.86 -18.08
CA ASN A 146 18.07 16.63 -18.86
C ASN A 146 19.30 16.41 -19.75
N LEU A 147 19.80 15.19 -19.77
CA LEU A 147 20.78 14.74 -20.75
C LEU A 147 20.07 13.98 -21.86
N PHE A 148 20.52 14.16 -23.09
CA PHE A 148 20.01 13.49 -24.26
C PHE A 148 21.13 12.77 -24.97
N GLU A 149 20.89 11.50 -25.29
CA GLU A 149 21.83 10.65 -26.00
C GLU A 149 21.29 10.29 -27.37
N HIS A 150 22.10 10.54 -28.40
CA HIS A 150 21.84 10.00 -29.73
C HIS A 150 22.28 8.53 -29.80
N LYS A 151 21.33 7.61 -29.80
CA LYS A 151 21.57 6.16 -29.73
C LYS A 151 22.48 5.62 -30.83
N LYS A 152 22.49 6.22 -32.02
CA LYS A 152 23.31 5.74 -33.14
C LYS A 152 24.81 6.02 -32.97
N CYS A 153 25.20 7.11 -32.31
CA CYS A 153 26.62 7.48 -32.16
C CYS A 153 27.07 7.66 -30.70
N GLY A 154 26.16 7.54 -29.73
CA GLY A 154 26.44 7.65 -28.30
C GLY A 154 26.73 9.07 -27.81
N TYR A 155 26.52 10.10 -28.64
CA TYR A 155 26.77 11.47 -28.23
C TYR A 155 25.74 11.93 -27.20
N ILE A 156 26.22 12.45 -26.06
CA ILE A 156 25.40 12.95 -24.96
C ILE A 156 25.51 14.48 -24.91
N ALA A 157 24.36 15.15 -24.89
CA ALA A 157 24.26 16.60 -24.75
C ALA A 157 23.23 17.02 -23.71
N GLU A 158 23.41 18.22 -23.18
CA GLU A 158 22.48 18.86 -22.27
C GLU A 158 21.26 19.41 -23.01
N SER A 159 20.10 19.40 -22.36
CA SER A 159 18.85 19.97 -22.88
C SER A 159 18.99 21.39 -23.39
N LYS A 160 19.75 22.23 -22.69
CA LYS A 160 19.95 23.65 -23.02
C LYS A 160 20.79 23.86 -24.30
N LYS A 161 21.57 22.86 -24.74
CA LYS A 161 22.47 22.96 -25.90
C LYS A 161 21.83 22.49 -27.20
N PHE A 162 20.65 21.91 -27.14
CA PHE A 162 19.97 21.36 -28.29
C PHE A 162 18.48 21.68 -28.18
N ASP A 163 17.94 22.41 -29.14
CA ASP A 163 16.52 22.76 -29.12
C ASP A 163 15.67 21.55 -29.55
N PHE A 164 15.09 20.90 -28.55
CA PHE A 164 14.24 19.73 -28.73
C PHE A 164 12.81 20.07 -29.19
N SER A 165 12.46 21.36 -29.32
CA SER A 165 11.13 21.78 -29.77
C SER A 165 10.96 21.73 -31.29
N ASN A 166 12.06 21.81 -32.07
CA ASN A 166 12.04 21.67 -33.53
C ASN A 166 12.52 20.28 -33.97
N THR A 167 11.62 19.31 -33.84
CA THR A 167 11.87 17.89 -34.16
C THR A 167 11.98 17.59 -35.65
N ALA A 168 11.58 18.52 -36.53
CA ALA A 168 11.49 18.28 -37.97
C ALA A 168 12.87 18.14 -38.65
N HIS A 169 13.92 18.80 -38.13
CA HIS A 169 15.26 18.80 -38.74
C HIS A 169 16.39 18.86 -37.70
N SER A 170 16.32 17.99 -36.69
CA SER A 170 17.35 17.89 -35.65
C SER A 170 18.59 17.15 -36.17
N ILE A 171 19.75 17.80 -36.23
CA ILE A 171 21.03 17.19 -36.66
C ILE A 171 21.92 16.93 -35.45
N CYS A 172 22.42 15.70 -35.28
CA CYS A 172 23.36 15.40 -34.20
C CYS A 172 24.68 16.18 -34.41
N PRO A 173 25.13 17.02 -33.46
CA PRO A 173 26.33 17.85 -33.65
C PRO A 173 27.64 17.05 -33.64
N SER A 174 27.62 15.79 -33.19
CA SER A 174 28.80 14.93 -33.16
C SER A 174 29.00 14.14 -34.45
N CYS A 175 27.95 13.50 -34.98
CA CYS A 175 28.06 12.67 -36.18
C CYS A 175 27.48 13.33 -37.44
N MET A 176 26.92 14.53 -37.30
CA MET A 176 26.28 15.32 -38.37
C MET A 176 25.13 14.60 -39.09
N LYS A 177 24.61 13.51 -38.52
CA LYS A 177 23.45 12.78 -39.06
C LYS A 177 22.16 13.41 -38.59
N GLU A 178 21.20 13.47 -39.51
CA GLU A 178 19.82 13.84 -39.23
C GLU A 178 19.14 12.80 -38.31
N ILE A 179 18.45 13.30 -37.28
CA ILE A 179 17.62 12.54 -36.35
C ILE A 179 16.22 12.48 -36.96
N LYS A 180 15.93 11.37 -37.65
CA LYS A 180 14.68 11.20 -38.41
C LYS A 180 13.47 10.82 -37.56
N ASN A 181 13.73 10.10 -36.47
CA ASN A 181 12.70 9.71 -35.52
C ASN A 181 13.24 9.94 -34.10
N PHE A 182 12.77 11.01 -33.47
CA PHE A 182 13.27 11.46 -32.19
C PHE A 182 13.09 10.41 -31.08
N ASP A 183 11.90 9.83 -30.94
CA ASP A 183 11.59 8.83 -29.91
C ASP A 183 12.43 7.55 -30.04
N LYS A 184 12.71 7.14 -31.28
CA LYS A 184 13.53 5.95 -31.55
C LYS A 184 15.01 6.21 -31.40
N GLU A 185 15.50 7.38 -31.80
CA GLU A 185 16.93 7.67 -31.94
C GLU A 185 17.53 8.42 -30.75
N ILE A 186 16.71 9.06 -29.93
CA ILE A 186 17.13 9.77 -28.73
C ILE A 186 16.67 9.03 -27.47
N ARG A 187 17.50 9.04 -26.42
CA ARG A 187 17.09 8.65 -25.05
C ARG A 187 17.58 9.66 -24.03
N VAL A 188 16.91 9.71 -22.88
CA VAL A 188 17.37 10.43 -21.69
C VAL A 188 18.04 9.42 -20.77
N PRO A 189 19.39 9.31 -20.76
CA PRO A 189 20.08 8.27 -20.01
C PRO A 189 20.07 8.53 -18.49
N ALA A 190 20.05 9.81 -18.09
CA ALA A 190 20.05 10.22 -16.70
C ALA A 190 19.44 11.63 -16.55
N MET A 191 18.93 11.91 -15.34
CA MET A 191 18.56 13.26 -14.91
C MET A 191 19.74 13.84 -14.13
N TRP A 192 20.30 14.94 -14.62
CA TRP A 192 21.29 15.72 -13.87
C TRP A 192 20.63 16.98 -13.31
N TYR A 193 21.38 17.68 -12.49
CA TYR A 193 21.04 18.98 -11.95
C TYR A 193 22.17 19.97 -12.25
N GLN A 194 21.83 21.24 -12.35
CA GLN A 194 22.78 22.34 -12.42
C GLN A 194 22.45 23.35 -11.32
N CYS A 195 23.46 23.75 -10.55
CA CYS A 195 23.32 24.90 -9.64
C CYS A 195 23.55 26.19 -10.43
N GLU A 196 22.62 27.13 -10.37
CA GLU A 196 22.76 28.40 -11.08
C GLU A 196 23.66 29.41 -10.34
N ASP A 197 23.96 29.17 -9.05
CA ASP A 197 24.87 30.04 -8.28
C ASP A 197 26.35 29.69 -8.45
N CYS A 198 26.69 28.40 -8.58
CA CYS A 198 28.09 27.95 -8.72
C CYS A 198 28.38 27.20 -10.03
N ILE A 199 27.39 27.04 -10.90
CA ILE A 199 27.44 26.40 -12.23
C ILE A 199 27.82 24.91 -12.18
N GLU A 200 27.94 24.33 -10.98
CA GLU A 200 28.26 22.92 -10.81
C GLU A 200 27.13 22.02 -11.35
N LYS A 201 27.54 20.94 -12.02
CA LYS A 201 26.65 19.91 -12.54
C LYS A 201 26.83 18.63 -11.74
N PHE A 202 25.73 18.02 -11.32
CA PHE A 202 25.74 16.86 -10.45
C PHE A 202 24.50 16.00 -10.69
N ASP A 203 24.62 14.71 -10.45
CA ASP A 203 23.54 13.73 -10.55
C ASP A 203 22.86 13.43 -9.20
N ASN A 204 23.52 13.80 -8.10
CA ASN A 204 23.06 13.55 -6.73
C ASN A 204 22.88 14.88 -5.98
N ALA A 205 21.66 15.41 -5.98
CA ALA A 205 21.31 16.59 -5.18
C ALA A 205 21.20 16.21 -3.69
N VAL A 206 21.56 17.14 -2.80
CA VAL A 206 21.30 16.98 -1.37
C VAL A 206 19.83 17.26 -1.11
N ILE A 207 19.09 16.25 -0.64
CA ILE A 207 17.65 16.35 -0.35
C ILE A 207 17.46 16.64 1.14
N LYS A 208 16.75 17.73 1.44
CA LYS A 208 16.29 18.05 2.80
C LYS A 208 14.78 18.28 2.81
N LEU A 209 14.18 18.14 3.99
CA LEU A 209 12.82 18.60 4.23
C LEU A 209 12.89 19.98 4.87
N HIS A 210 11.92 20.83 4.55
CA HIS A 210 11.84 22.19 5.00
C HIS A 210 10.53 22.41 5.77
N CYS A 211 10.65 22.84 7.02
CA CYS A 211 9.52 23.21 7.88
C CYS A 211 9.10 24.64 7.55
N ARG A 212 7.99 24.80 6.83
CA ARG A 212 7.59 26.11 6.28
C ARG A 212 7.20 27.13 7.35
N ASN A 213 6.53 26.69 8.42
CA ASN A 213 6.06 27.62 9.45
C ASN A 213 7.20 28.18 10.33
N HIS A 214 8.30 27.45 10.43
CA HIS A 214 9.44 27.79 11.30
C HIS A 214 10.73 28.08 10.51
N ASP A 215 10.63 28.11 9.18
CA ASP A 215 11.69 28.44 8.22
C ASP A 215 13.05 27.80 8.52
N HIS A 216 13.04 26.47 8.70
CA HIS A 216 14.28 25.73 8.86
C HIS A 216 14.21 24.36 8.19
N ASP A 217 15.38 23.83 7.87
CA ASP A 217 15.50 22.51 7.27
C ASP A 217 15.73 21.44 8.34
N PHE A 218 15.43 20.21 7.96
CA PHE A 218 15.74 19.00 8.70
C PHE A 218 16.00 17.85 7.74
N ASP A 219 16.81 16.89 8.17
CA ASP A 219 17.16 15.73 7.35
C ASP A 219 15.96 14.77 7.26
N THR A 220 15.82 14.12 6.12
CA THR A 220 14.76 13.12 5.86
C THR A 220 14.73 12.03 6.94
N ASN A 221 15.90 11.57 7.39
CA ASN A 221 16.03 10.54 8.43
C ASN A 221 15.65 11.02 9.84
N SER A 222 15.65 12.33 10.07
CA SER A 222 15.27 12.93 11.36
C SER A 222 13.77 13.21 11.46
N GLY A 223 13.05 13.16 10.34
CA GLY A 223 11.61 13.43 10.29
C GLY A 223 10.81 12.50 11.18
N LYS A 224 9.81 13.04 11.87
CA LYS A 224 8.82 12.24 12.63
C LYS A 224 7.67 11.87 11.70
N PHE A 225 7.02 10.73 11.98
CA PHE A 225 5.86 10.29 11.23
C PHE A 225 4.58 10.51 12.04
N ILE A 226 3.63 11.24 11.47
CA ILE A 226 2.25 11.31 11.98
C ILE A 226 1.39 10.42 11.09
N THR A 227 0.76 9.41 11.69
CA THR A 227 -0.15 8.53 10.97
C THR A 227 -1.56 9.09 11.04
N THR A 228 -2.20 9.27 9.90
CA THR A 228 -3.60 9.64 9.78
C THR A 228 -4.42 8.41 9.39
N PHE A 229 -5.68 8.37 9.83
CA PHE A 229 -6.54 7.21 9.62
C PHE A 229 -7.77 7.58 8.79
N CYS A 230 -8.24 6.62 8.00
CA CYS A 230 -9.58 6.61 7.45
C CYS A 230 -10.38 5.47 8.08
N TYR A 231 -11.70 5.62 8.05
CA TYR A 231 -12.61 4.63 8.60
C TYR A 231 -13.58 4.20 7.53
N LYS A 232 -13.80 2.91 7.40
CA LYS A 232 -14.71 2.34 6.41
C LYS A 232 -15.76 1.53 7.12
N LEU A 233 -17.02 1.51 6.68
CA LEU A 233 -17.97 0.58 7.29
C LEU A 233 -17.44 -0.84 7.08
N LYS A 234 -17.35 -1.60 8.17
CA LYS A 234 -17.09 -3.05 8.08
C LYS A 234 -18.14 -3.72 7.19
N ASN A 235 -19.32 -3.09 7.13
CA ASN A 235 -20.46 -3.43 6.30
C ASN A 235 -20.53 -2.70 4.95
N SER A 236 -19.61 -1.80 4.61
CA SER A 236 -19.55 -1.18 3.27
C SER A 236 -18.72 -1.97 2.28
N ASP A 237 -17.79 -2.77 2.78
CA ASP A 237 -17.15 -3.85 2.06
C ASP A 237 -17.96 -5.16 2.10
N ILE A 238 -19.13 -5.19 2.74
CA ILE A 238 -19.95 -6.40 2.74
C ILE A 238 -20.37 -6.81 1.34
N SER A 239 -20.55 -5.88 0.38
CA SER A 239 -20.89 -6.33 -0.97
C SER A 239 -19.74 -6.97 -1.75
N ASN A 240 -18.49 -6.92 -1.24
CA ASN A 240 -17.33 -7.54 -1.90
C ASN A 240 -16.50 -8.43 -0.98
N VAL A 241 -16.68 -8.41 0.35
CA VAL A 241 -15.95 -9.24 1.31
C VAL A 241 -16.90 -10.17 2.05
N SER A 242 -18.09 -9.72 2.45
CA SER A 242 -19.13 -10.64 2.94
C SER A 242 -19.81 -11.37 1.79
N ASP A 243 -20.06 -10.73 0.66
CA ASP A 243 -20.56 -11.42 -0.52
C ASP A 243 -19.48 -12.31 -1.15
N THR A 244 -18.18 -11.92 -1.10
CA THR A 244 -17.08 -12.83 -1.50
C THR A 244 -16.89 -13.98 -0.50
N THR A 245 -17.16 -13.78 0.79
CA THR A 245 -17.11 -14.88 1.77
C THR A 245 -18.35 -15.78 1.63
N GLN A 246 -19.52 -15.20 1.40
CA GLN A 246 -20.78 -15.90 1.15
C GLN A 246 -20.72 -16.70 -0.15
N ILE A 247 -20.25 -16.11 -1.26
CA ILE A 247 -20.04 -16.86 -2.51
C ILE A 247 -18.98 -17.94 -2.32
N LYS A 248 -17.91 -17.70 -1.55
CA LYS A 248 -16.93 -18.74 -1.22
C LYS A 248 -17.61 -19.91 -0.50
N ASP A 249 -18.43 -19.63 0.52
CA ASP A 249 -19.16 -20.66 1.26
C ASP A 249 -20.19 -21.41 0.40
N GLU A 250 -20.91 -20.70 -0.46
CA GLU A 250 -21.90 -21.28 -1.37
C GLU A 250 -21.23 -22.12 -2.47
N LEU A 251 -20.13 -21.65 -3.06
CA LEU A 251 -19.34 -22.41 -4.02
C LEU A 251 -18.68 -23.64 -3.37
N MET A 252 -18.21 -23.53 -2.12
CA MET A 252 -17.70 -24.67 -1.35
C MET A 252 -18.80 -25.72 -1.13
N LYS A 253 -20.00 -25.31 -0.72
CA LYS A 253 -21.15 -26.21 -0.56
C LYS A 253 -21.55 -26.86 -1.89
N LEU A 254 -21.58 -26.07 -2.97
CA LEU A 254 -21.88 -26.53 -4.32
C LEU A 254 -20.89 -27.61 -4.75
N LEU A 255 -19.57 -27.35 -4.68
CA LEU A 255 -18.55 -28.32 -5.05
C LEU A 255 -18.63 -29.60 -4.20
N ASN A 256 -18.80 -29.46 -2.88
CA ASN A 256 -18.99 -30.61 -1.99
C ASN A 256 -20.25 -31.42 -2.35
N GLY A 257 -21.33 -30.76 -2.79
CA GLY A 257 -22.56 -31.40 -3.28
C GLY A 257 -22.38 -32.20 -4.56
N PHE A 258 -21.39 -31.87 -5.40
CA PHE A 258 -21.00 -32.62 -6.60
C PHE A 258 -19.81 -33.56 -6.36
N ASN A 259 -19.63 -34.04 -5.13
CA ASN A 259 -18.61 -35.02 -4.75
C ASN A 259 -17.14 -34.55 -4.94
N PHE A 260 -16.90 -33.23 -4.85
CA PHE A 260 -15.56 -32.70 -4.68
C PHE A 260 -15.22 -32.57 -3.18
N SER A 261 -13.93 -32.60 -2.85
CA SER A 261 -13.38 -32.08 -1.61
C SER A 261 -12.94 -30.66 -1.88
N ALA A 262 -13.68 -29.68 -1.37
CA ALA A 262 -13.38 -28.28 -1.57
C ALA A 262 -12.64 -27.69 -0.36
N GLU A 263 -11.64 -26.85 -0.61
CA GLU A 263 -10.83 -26.16 0.40
C GLU A 263 -10.66 -24.67 0.05
N LEU A 264 -10.74 -23.80 1.06
CA LEU A 264 -10.49 -22.37 0.92
C LEU A 264 -9.02 -22.03 1.15
N ASN A 265 -8.50 -21.08 0.37
CA ASN A 265 -7.12 -20.60 0.44
C ASN A 265 -6.10 -21.75 0.47
N ALA A 266 -6.34 -22.78 -0.34
CA ALA A 266 -5.57 -24.00 -0.35
C ALA A 266 -4.16 -23.75 -0.90
N ARG A 267 -3.16 -24.31 -0.24
CA ARG A 267 -1.77 -24.25 -0.71
C ARG A 267 -1.47 -25.45 -1.61
N VAL A 268 -1.44 -25.20 -2.91
CA VAL A 268 -1.28 -26.25 -3.93
C VAL A 268 0.09 -26.14 -4.57
N LYS A 269 0.84 -27.24 -4.58
CA LYS A 269 2.16 -27.29 -5.21
C LYS A 269 2.02 -27.53 -6.72
N GLY A 270 2.57 -26.64 -7.54
CA GLY A 270 2.61 -26.77 -8.99
C GLY A 270 3.73 -27.69 -9.48
N LYS A 271 3.72 -27.98 -10.78
CA LYS A 271 4.74 -28.79 -11.48
C LYS A 271 6.13 -28.20 -11.38
N SER A 272 6.24 -26.87 -11.28
CA SER A 272 7.49 -26.13 -11.06
C SER A 272 8.09 -26.32 -9.66
N GLY A 273 7.31 -26.86 -8.72
CA GLY A 273 7.67 -26.96 -7.31
C GLY A 273 7.27 -25.75 -6.47
N ASN A 274 6.82 -24.66 -7.10
CA ASN A 274 6.26 -23.51 -6.40
C ASN A 274 4.92 -23.87 -5.74
N VAL A 275 4.63 -23.22 -4.62
CA VAL A 275 3.36 -23.36 -3.91
C VAL A 275 2.50 -22.15 -4.20
N HIS A 276 1.30 -22.38 -4.71
CA HIS A 276 0.30 -21.36 -5.00
C HIS A 276 -0.79 -21.38 -3.95
N GLU A 277 -1.25 -20.20 -3.55
CA GLU A 277 -2.44 -20.07 -2.72
C GLU A 277 -3.66 -19.90 -3.62
N ILE A 278 -4.56 -20.88 -3.60
CA ILE A 278 -5.73 -20.94 -4.45
C ILE A 278 -6.97 -20.55 -3.63
N PRO A 279 -7.75 -19.54 -4.03
CA PRO A 279 -8.88 -19.06 -3.24
C PRO A 279 -9.90 -20.16 -2.93
N ILE A 280 -10.26 -20.97 -3.93
CA ILE A 280 -11.03 -22.19 -3.75
C ILE A 280 -10.41 -23.28 -4.62
N PHE A 281 -10.02 -24.38 -3.98
CA PHE A 281 -9.52 -25.58 -4.63
C PHE A 281 -10.51 -26.72 -4.45
N GLY A 282 -10.98 -27.31 -5.54
CA GLY A 282 -11.83 -28.50 -5.50
C GLY A 282 -11.07 -29.70 -6.07
N LYS A 283 -10.97 -30.78 -5.31
CA LYS A 283 -10.45 -32.07 -5.79
C LYS A 283 -11.56 -33.10 -5.87
N SER A 284 -11.79 -33.69 -7.03
CA SER A 284 -12.81 -34.73 -7.18
C SER A 284 -12.49 -35.92 -6.27
N LYS A 285 -13.53 -36.50 -5.65
CA LYS A 285 -13.38 -37.71 -4.83
C LYS A 285 -13.47 -39.00 -5.65
N SER A 286 -13.97 -38.92 -6.89
CA SER A 286 -14.15 -40.08 -7.78
C SER A 286 -13.02 -40.26 -8.78
N ASN A 287 -12.32 -39.18 -9.13
CA ASN A 287 -11.16 -39.17 -10.02
C ASN A 287 -10.15 -38.12 -9.53
N ASP A 288 -8.93 -38.11 -10.06
CA ASP A 288 -7.89 -37.15 -9.61
C ASP A 288 -8.05 -35.75 -10.23
N ASP A 289 -9.21 -35.46 -10.84
CA ASP A 289 -9.47 -34.17 -11.47
C ASP A 289 -9.58 -33.05 -10.41
N SER A 290 -9.19 -31.85 -10.81
CA SER A 290 -9.24 -30.66 -9.95
C SER A 290 -9.88 -29.45 -10.63
N ILE A 291 -10.47 -28.59 -9.80
CA ILE A 291 -11.01 -27.27 -10.16
C ILE A 291 -10.27 -26.21 -9.35
N LEU A 292 -9.87 -25.12 -10.02
CA LEU A 292 -9.46 -23.89 -9.35
C LEU A 292 -10.55 -22.83 -9.58
N ILE A 293 -10.94 -22.11 -8.53
CA ILE A 293 -11.82 -20.93 -8.67
C ILE A 293 -11.10 -19.71 -8.09
N PHE A 294 -10.94 -18.70 -8.93
CA PHE A 294 -10.40 -17.39 -8.57
C PHE A 294 -11.54 -16.38 -8.57
N ILE A 295 -11.64 -15.60 -7.49
CA ILE A 295 -12.61 -14.51 -7.37
C ILE A 295 -11.80 -13.21 -7.26
N LYS A 296 -11.97 -12.28 -8.21
CA LYS A 296 -11.36 -10.95 -8.16
C LYS A 296 -12.42 -9.89 -8.42
N ASN A 297 -12.55 -8.96 -7.48
CA ASN A 297 -13.47 -7.84 -7.59
C ASN A 297 -12.67 -6.56 -7.36
N GLN A 298 -12.64 -5.67 -8.36
CA GLN A 298 -11.89 -4.42 -8.36
C GLN A 298 -12.81 -3.28 -8.76
N SER A 299 -12.77 -2.16 -8.03
CA SER A 299 -13.61 -0.99 -8.35
C SER A 299 -13.31 -0.38 -9.72
N SER A 300 -12.12 -0.63 -10.28
CA SER A 300 -11.68 -0.15 -11.59
C SER A 300 -11.88 -1.18 -12.71
N GLY A 301 -12.54 -2.31 -12.44
CA GLY A 301 -12.65 -3.45 -13.36
C GLY A 301 -11.40 -4.32 -13.40
N VAL A 302 -11.55 -5.56 -13.88
CA VAL A 302 -10.46 -6.53 -14.00
C VAL A 302 -9.70 -6.36 -15.32
N ASP A 303 -8.37 -6.45 -15.27
CA ASP A 303 -7.50 -6.27 -16.43
C ASP A 303 -6.53 -7.44 -16.66
N GLU A 304 -5.61 -7.29 -17.62
CA GLU A 304 -4.63 -8.32 -17.95
C GLU A 304 -3.74 -8.71 -16.77
N SER A 305 -3.48 -7.80 -15.82
CA SER A 305 -2.71 -8.12 -14.62
C SER A 305 -3.49 -9.06 -13.70
N ASP A 306 -4.80 -8.82 -13.52
CA ASP A 306 -5.67 -9.74 -12.77
C ASP A 306 -5.74 -11.10 -13.46
N MET A 307 -5.85 -11.12 -14.79
CA MET A 307 -5.84 -12.34 -15.59
C MET A 307 -4.52 -13.13 -15.43
N ASN A 308 -3.37 -12.46 -15.43
CA ASN A 308 -2.07 -13.09 -15.20
C ASN A 308 -1.99 -13.77 -13.83
N SER A 309 -2.64 -13.22 -12.81
CA SER A 309 -2.70 -13.83 -11.48
C SER A 309 -3.47 -15.15 -11.43
N VAL A 310 -4.35 -15.41 -12.42
CA VAL A 310 -5.07 -16.68 -12.61
C VAL A 310 -4.28 -17.61 -13.53
N LEU A 311 -3.70 -17.06 -14.60
CA LEU A 311 -3.00 -17.82 -15.63
C LEU A 311 -1.76 -18.54 -15.08
N ILE A 312 -0.98 -17.87 -14.23
CA ILE A 312 0.26 -18.44 -13.67
C ILE A 312 -0.02 -19.72 -12.86
N PRO A 313 -0.90 -19.71 -11.84
CA PRO A 313 -1.23 -20.94 -11.11
C PRO A 313 -1.87 -22.01 -11.99
N LYS A 314 -2.73 -21.62 -12.94
CA LYS A 314 -3.37 -22.57 -13.87
C LYS A 314 -2.32 -23.34 -14.67
N LEU A 315 -1.37 -22.66 -15.30
CA LEU A 315 -0.36 -23.31 -16.14
C LEU A 315 0.57 -24.20 -15.32
N ASP A 316 0.84 -23.84 -14.08
CA ASP A 316 1.73 -24.60 -13.20
C ASP A 316 1.04 -25.81 -12.56
N ILE A 317 -0.22 -25.68 -12.14
CA ILE A 317 -1.00 -26.75 -11.49
C ILE A 317 -1.66 -27.67 -12.53
N ASP A 318 -2.05 -27.14 -13.68
CA ASP A 318 -2.74 -27.83 -14.78
C ASP A 318 -4.03 -28.56 -14.33
N PRO A 319 -5.01 -27.81 -13.78
CA PRO A 319 -6.28 -28.37 -13.34
C PRO A 319 -7.17 -28.77 -14.53
N LYS A 320 -8.15 -29.64 -14.28
CA LYS A 320 -9.13 -30.03 -15.31
C LYS A 320 -9.99 -28.83 -15.75
N ASN A 321 -10.38 -27.99 -14.80
CA ASN A 321 -11.16 -26.78 -15.04
C ASN A 321 -10.63 -25.61 -14.19
N THR A 322 -10.73 -24.40 -14.73
CA THR A 322 -10.39 -23.16 -14.01
C THR A 322 -11.48 -22.14 -14.24
N PHE A 323 -11.95 -21.52 -13.16
CA PHE A 323 -12.91 -20.44 -13.19
C PHE A 323 -12.25 -19.14 -12.76
N PHE A 324 -12.52 -18.08 -13.52
CA PHE A 324 -12.23 -16.72 -13.12
C PHE A 324 -13.56 -15.97 -12.96
N VAL A 325 -13.88 -15.64 -11.72
CA VAL A 325 -15.17 -15.07 -11.31
C VAL A 325 -14.97 -13.62 -10.87
N THR A 326 -15.85 -12.73 -11.34
CA THR A 326 -15.82 -11.30 -11.00
C THR A 326 -17.24 -10.71 -11.00
N VAL A 327 -17.51 -9.74 -10.13
CA VAL A 327 -18.68 -8.84 -10.24
C VAL A 327 -18.32 -7.48 -10.82
N SER A 328 -17.04 -7.28 -11.15
CA SER A 328 -16.49 -6.06 -11.72
C SER A 328 -16.46 -6.14 -13.25
N ASP A 329 -16.48 -4.96 -13.88
CA ASP A 329 -16.33 -4.82 -15.33
C ASP A 329 -15.06 -5.51 -15.83
N VAL A 330 -15.15 -6.11 -17.02
CA VAL A 330 -14.03 -6.80 -17.67
C VAL A 330 -13.44 -5.87 -18.72
N LYS A 331 -12.15 -5.52 -18.60
CA LYS A 331 -11.47 -4.66 -19.58
C LYS A 331 -11.06 -5.44 -20.82
N ASP A 332 -10.81 -4.68 -21.90
CA ASP A 332 -10.36 -5.21 -23.19
C ASP A 332 -9.17 -6.17 -23.05
N GLY A 333 -9.21 -7.27 -23.81
CA GLY A 333 -8.15 -8.30 -23.84
C GLY A 333 -8.35 -9.48 -22.89
N VAL A 334 -9.03 -9.29 -21.74
CA VAL A 334 -9.19 -10.35 -20.72
C VAL A 334 -10.02 -11.53 -21.23
N GLU A 335 -11.13 -11.28 -21.93
CA GLU A 335 -11.99 -12.34 -22.48
C GLU A 335 -11.26 -13.19 -23.54
N SER A 336 -10.44 -12.54 -24.37
CA SER A 336 -9.64 -13.21 -25.40
C SER A 336 -8.59 -14.13 -24.77
N LEU A 337 -7.90 -13.65 -23.73
CA LEU A 337 -6.93 -14.44 -22.97
C LEU A 337 -7.61 -15.61 -22.25
N ALA A 338 -8.74 -15.39 -21.59
CA ALA A 338 -9.49 -16.44 -20.91
C ALA A 338 -9.91 -17.55 -21.87
N THR A 339 -10.46 -17.19 -23.04
CA THR A 339 -10.84 -18.13 -24.08
C THR A 339 -9.63 -18.90 -24.61
N HIS A 340 -8.54 -18.20 -24.94
CA HIS A 340 -7.34 -18.80 -25.51
C HIS A 340 -6.73 -19.88 -24.58
N TYR A 341 -6.68 -19.59 -23.28
CA TYR A 341 -6.14 -20.53 -22.32
C TYR A 341 -7.17 -21.53 -21.78
N GLY A 342 -8.46 -21.43 -22.12
CA GLY A 342 -9.52 -22.31 -21.60
C GLY A 342 -9.87 -22.05 -20.13
N ILE A 343 -9.90 -20.78 -19.72
CA ILE A 343 -10.36 -20.32 -18.40
C ILE A 343 -11.83 -19.91 -18.55
N ASN A 344 -12.70 -20.47 -17.72
CA ASN A 344 -14.12 -20.12 -17.69
C ASN A 344 -14.28 -18.77 -16.97
N LEU A 345 -14.31 -17.67 -17.73
CA LEU A 345 -14.57 -16.33 -17.21
C LEU A 345 -16.07 -16.14 -17.00
N ILE A 346 -16.46 -15.80 -15.77
CA ILE A 346 -17.84 -15.48 -15.40
C ILE A 346 -17.84 -14.09 -14.78
N SER A 347 -18.40 -13.13 -15.51
CA SER A 347 -18.70 -11.79 -15.02
C SER A 347 -20.21 -11.59 -14.93
N ASP A 348 -20.70 -11.21 -13.75
CA ASP A 348 -22.08 -10.79 -13.53
C ASP A 348 -22.16 -9.93 -12.26
N PRO A 349 -22.90 -8.82 -12.23
CA PRO A 349 -23.07 -8.02 -11.01
C PRO A 349 -23.83 -8.74 -9.88
N ASP A 350 -24.49 -9.87 -10.17
CA ASP A 350 -25.23 -10.68 -9.19
C ASP A 350 -24.54 -12.03 -8.91
N PHE A 351 -24.06 -12.20 -7.68
CA PHE A 351 -23.39 -13.44 -7.24
C PHE A 351 -24.28 -14.69 -7.37
N SER A 352 -25.60 -14.57 -7.23
CA SER A 352 -26.52 -15.72 -7.37
C SER A 352 -26.48 -16.27 -8.80
N LYS A 353 -26.34 -15.40 -9.80
CA LYS A 353 -26.20 -15.79 -11.20
C LYS A 353 -24.83 -16.40 -11.49
N ILE A 354 -23.78 -15.88 -10.86
CA ILE A 354 -22.44 -16.48 -10.93
C ILE A 354 -22.49 -17.92 -10.42
N ILE A 355 -23.06 -18.13 -9.23
CA ILE A 355 -23.17 -19.46 -8.61
C ILE A 355 -23.99 -20.39 -9.50
N SER A 356 -25.10 -19.92 -10.05
CA SER A 356 -25.94 -20.69 -10.98
C SER A 356 -25.18 -21.14 -12.23
N ARG A 357 -24.34 -20.27 -12.82
CA ARG A 357 -23.50 -20.62 -13.98
C ARG A 357 -22.40 -21.61 -13.62
N VAL A 358 -21.78 -21.48 -12.44
CA VAL A 358 -20.83 -22.48 -11.96
C VAL A 358 -21.52 -23.82 -11.71
N GLU A 359 -22.71 -23.82 -11.11
CA GLU A 359 -23.52 -25.01 -10.87
C GLU A 359 -23.88 -25.72 -12.18
N GLU A 360 -24.36 -24.98 -13.17
CA GLU A 360 -24.70 -25.52 -14.49
C GLU A 360 -23.50 -26.23 -15.12
N PHE A 361 -22.32 -25.58 -15.12
CA PHE A 361 -21.10 -26.17 -15.66
C PHE A 361 -20.69 -27.43 -14.89
N VAL A 362 -20.63 -27.35 -13.56
CA VAL A 362 -20.19 -28.48 -12.72
C VAL A 362 -21.18 -29.63 -12.80
N SER A 363 -22.49 -29.36 -12.91
CA SER A 363 -23.54 -30.36 -13.08
C SER A 363 -23.40 -31.12 -14.40
N VAL A 364 -23.22 -30.41 -15.52
CA VAL A 364 -22.98 -31.03 -16.83
C VAL A 364 -21.71 -31.89 -16.80
N TRP A 365 -20.64 -31.36 -16.20
CA TRP A 365 -19.40 -32.10 -16.07
C TRP A 365 -19.56 -33.35 -15.19
N TYR A 366 -20.23 -33.24 -14.04
CA TYR A 366 -20.49 -34.33 -13.11
C TYR A 366 -21.34 -35.44 -13.74
N ALA A 367 -22.35 -35.07 -14.53
CA ALA A 367 -23.17 -36.03 -15.29
C ALA A 367 -22.35 -36.78 -16.34
N ASN A 368 -21.44 -36.08 -17.04
CA ASN A 368 -20.57 -36.69 -18.06
C ASN A 368 -19.56 -37.69 -17.48
N ILE A 369 -19.22 -37.59 -16.20
CA ILE A 369 -18.37 -38.56 -15.49
C ILE A 369 -19.17 -39.63 -14.74
N GLY A 370 -20.50 -39.72 -14.97
CA GLY A 370 -21.37 -40.78 -14.45
C GLY A 370 -21.98 -40.52 -13.08
N GLY A 371 -21.88 -39.30 -12.53
CA GLY A 371 -22.49 -38.93 -11.26
C GLY A 371 -24.00 -38.69 -11.34
N ARG A 372 -24.73 -38.99 -10.26
CA ARG A 372 -26.13 -38.55 -10.03
C ARG A 372 -26.15 -37.72 -8.74
N LYS A 373 -26.82 -36.56 -8.78
CA LYS A 373 -26.91 -35.61 -7.65
C LYS A 373 -27.75 -36.17 -6.52
#